data_AF-A0A3N4KXK6-F1
#
_entry.id   AF-A0A3N4KXK6-F1
#
_cell.length_a   1.000
_cell.length_b   1.000
_cell.length_c   1.000
_cell.angle_alpha   90.00
_cell.angle_beta   90.00
_cell.angle_gamma   90.00
#
_symmetry.space_group_name_H-M   'P 1'
#
loop_
_entity.id
_entity.type
_entity.pdbx_description
1 polymer ?
#
loop_
_entity_poly.entity_id
_entity_poly.type
_entity_poly.pdbx_seq_one_letter_code
_entity_poly.pdbx_strand_id
1 'polypeptide(L)'
;MTFFYPSHTRSILFLTLICVSSVAAEDAGDEFSNNLFSDLAPLLTLFGEQVAKQFLGQSMGWADNLIFSMAPLGIITAVVAAIRVGGPTWLRAIIGRAKESQGVAELELMSSTSASVCELWNGQTVVRVLGSPEIIELVFLEKDPRVQDQNPSTDAPSVDVYSFEESKSCPSEFNVEDRIPNPCAPNISLNARGETASQNELWSVAILGTIIQSAVIAYWSLITKYEPWLATDKFLKGGRPTPQYAFPMTTVGTVAVVMGMLICSHVVDAASVEEKWKAKEDEEGKVRFAWLQKGQIVNDEHFDSYAIFCLNDKQTIMTSRVKKDLKGFQSLVLLGTVISISGFVAQFMGPRGMHWSATIAQLVATAVMSTLRAVIRRHLTRNPAAKKITKK
;
A
#
# COMPACT_ATOMS: atom_id res chain seq x y z
N MET A 1 26.68 -26.58 0.34
CA MET A 1 26.24 -25.77 -0.81
C MET A 1 25.72 -24.46 -0.25
N THR A 2 26.63 -23.48 -0.16
CA THR A 2 26.47 -22.18 0.50
C THR A 2 25.72 -21.23 -0.43
N PHE A 3 24.49 -20.85 -0.08
CA PHE A 3 23.74 -19.85 -0.83
C PHE A 3 24.18 -18.44 -0.44
N PHE A 4 24.84 -17.79 -1.39
CA PHE A 4 25.17 -16.38 -1.44
C PHE A 4 23.89 -15.52 -1.42
N TYR A 5 23.74 -14.65 -0.42
CA TYR A 5 22.76 -13.55 -0.41
C TYR A 5 23.47 -12.27 -0.91
N PRO A 6 23.07 -11.65 -2.03
CA PRO A 6 23.86 -10.57 -2.64
C PRO A 6 23.56 -9.17 -2.06
N SER A 7 24.58 -8.58 -1.45
CA SER A 7 25.20 -7.25 -1.69
C SER A 7 24.39 -5.95 -1.92
N HIS A 8 23.08 -5.95 -2.14
CA HIS A 8 22.37 -4.70 -2.50
C HIS A 8 22.13 -3.74 -1.33
N THR A 9 21.89 -4.25 -0.12
CA THR A 9 21.65 -3.42 1.08
C THR A 9 22.90 -2.66 1.53
N ARG A 10 24.10 -3.24 1.36
CA ARG A 10 25.36 -2.57 1.67
C ARG A 10 25.68 -1.45 0.69
N SER A 11 25.33 -1.62 -0.58
CA SER A 11 25.58 -0.59 -1.62
C SER A 11 24.69 0.64 -1.44
N ILE A 12 23.42 0.44 -1.06
CA ILE A 12 22.47 1.54 -0.80
C ILE A 12 22.86 2.31 0.48
N LEU A 13 23.27 1.60 1.54
CA LEU A 13 23.71 2.22 2.79
C LEU A 13 25.00 3.05 2.60
N PHE A 14 25.92 2.58 1.75
CA PHE A 14 27.15 3.29 1.39
C PHE A 14 26.87 4.53 0.53
N LEU A 15 25.88 4.49 -0.38
CA LEU A 15 25.49 5.64 -1.19
C LEU A 15 24.86 6.75 -0.33
N THR A 16 24.04 6.39 0.66
CA THR A 16 23.45 7.38 1.60
C THR A 16 24.48 8.06 2.49
N LEU A 17 25.61 7.40 2.79
CA LEU A 17 26.68 7.99 3.62
C LEU A 17 27.64 8.87 2.81
N ILE A 18 27.83 8.59 1.52
CA ILE A 18 28.76 9.34 0.67
C ILE A 18 28.17 10.69 0.22
N CYS A 19 26.85 10.81 0.07
CA CYS A 19 26.22 12.08 -0.31
C CYS A 19 26.26 13.16 0.78
N VAL A 20 26.66 12.85 2.01
CA VAL A 20 26.72 13.82 3.13
C VAL A 20 28.08 14.53 3.22
N SER A 21 29.14 14.03 2.56
CA SER A 21 30.51 14.45 2.86
C SER A 21 31.10 15.56 1.98
N SER A 22 30.42 16.00 0.91
CA SER A 22 31.06 16.92 -0.05
C SER A 22 30.08 17.90 -0.69
N VAL A 23 29.76 19.01 -0.03
CA VAL A 23 29.41 20.27 -0.72
C VAL A 23 29.93 21.44 0.12
N ALA A 24 31.06 22.01 -0.32
CA ALA A 24 31.62 23.25 0.20
C ALA A 24 31.26 24.39 -0.78
N ALA A 25 30.15 25.07 -0.50
CA ALA A 25 29.83 26.42 -0.95
C ALA A 25 28.55 26.85 -0.21
N GLU A 26 28.71 27.59 0.88
CA GLU A 26 27.65 27.94 1.86
C GLU A 26 26.47 28.66 1.19
N ASP A 27 26.73 29.66 0.34
CA ASP A 27 25.69 30.39 -0.40
C ASP A 27 25.02 29.55 -1.50
N ALA A 28 25.78 28.73 -2.21
CA ALA A 28 25.26 27.91 -3.30
C ALA A 28 24.32 26.80 -2.80
N GLY A 29 24.57 26.26 -1.60
CA GLY A 29 23.74 25.22 -1.00
C GLY A 29 22.37 25.75 -0.53
N ASP A 30 22.34 26.92 0.09
CA ASP A 30 21.10 27.57 0.53
C ASP A 30 20.24 28.01 -0.66
N GLU A 31 20.85 28.60 -1.70
CA GLU A 31 20.15 28.94 -2.95
C GLU A 31 19.62 27.67 -3.65
N PHE A 32 20.45 26.63 -3.77
CA PHE A 32 20.04 25.35 -4.34
C PHE A 32 18.87 24.75 -3.56
N SER A 33 18.92 24.66 -2.23
CA SER A 33 17.81 24.06 -1.47
C SER A 33 16.51 24.86 -1.54
N ASN A 34 16.58 26.19 -1.57
CA ASN A 34 15.39 27.04 -1.67
C ASN A 34 14.75 26.93 -3.08
N ASN A 35 15.59 26.90 -4.11
CA ASN A 35 15.15 26.73 -5.50
C ASN A 35 14.67 25.31 -5.75
N LEU A 36 15.38 24.30 -5.28
CA LEU A 36 15.01 22.87 -5.35
C LEU A 36 13.61 22.65 -4.78
N PHE A 37 13.30 23.22 -3.61
CA PHE A 37 11.97 23.07 -3.02
C PHE A 37 10.88 23.77 -3.83
N SER A 38 11.16 24.97 -4.33
CA SER A 38 10.17 25.74 -5.10
C SER A 38 9.92 25.10 -6.47
N ASP A 39 10.98 24.58 -7.10
CA ASP A 39 10.97 24.06 -8.47
C ASP A 39 10.55 22.59 -8.54
N LEU A 40 10.90 21.75 -7.55
CA LEU A 40 10.46 20.35 -7.49
C LEU A 40 9.16 20.13 -6.72
N ALA A 41 8.64 21.11 -5.97
CA ALA A 41 7.38 20.94 -5.25
C ALA A 41 6.24 20.40 -6.15
N PRO A 42 6.02 20.92 -7.37
CA PRO A 42 5.01 20.37 -8.28
C PRO A 42 5.26 18.90 -8.65
N LEU A 43 6.53 18.55 -8.95
CA LEU A 43 6.90 17.18 -9.34
C LEU A 43 6.79 16.20 -8.17
N LEU A 44 7.31 16.57 -6.99
CA LEU A 44 7.18 15.79 -5.76
C LEU A 44 5.72 15.57 -5.38
N THR A 45 4.86 16.56 -5.62
CA THR A 45 3.41 16.43 -5.39
C THR A 45 2.78 15.45 -6.37
N LEU A 46 3.10 15.55 -7.67
CA LEU A 46 2.55 14.66 -8.70
C LEU A 46 2.98 13.20 -8.51
N PHE A 47 4.27 12.97 -8.26
CA PHE A 47 4.78 11.64 -7.96
C PHE A 47 4.22 11.11 -6.64
N GLY A 48 4.13 11.98 -5.62
CA GLY A 48 3.55 11.63 -4.33
C GLY A 48 2.09 11.22 -4.42
N GLU A 49 1.30 11.80 -5.33
CA GLU A 49 -0.10 11.45 -5.53
C GLU A 49 -0.27 10.01 -6.00
N GLN A 50 0.37 9.64 -7.11
CA GLN A 50 0.21 8.31 -7.70
C GLN A 50 0.78 7.21 -6.79
N VAL A 51 1.96 7.46 -6.21
CA VAL A 51 2.59 6.51 -5.29
C VAL A 51 1.73 6.30 -4.04
N ALA A 52 1.14 7.36 -3.48
CA ALA A 52 0.30 7.24 -2.30
C ALA A 52 -1.01 6.49 -2.60
N LYS A 53 -1.68 6.80 -3.71
CA LYS A 53 -2.91 6.08 -4.13
C LYS A 53 -2.62 4.60 -4.34
N GLN A 54 -1.57 4.27 -5.09
CA GLN A 54 -1.18 2.89 -5.34
C GLN A 54 -0.83 2.16 -4.04
N PHE A 55 -0.13 2.81 -3.11
CA PHE A 55 0.21 2.20 -1.83
C PHE A 55 -1.03 1.94 -0.98
N LEU A 56 -1.92 2.93 -0.83
CA LEU A 56 -3.17 2.82 -0.06
C LEU A 56 -4.10 1.76 -0.64
N GLY A 57 -4.27 1.73 -1.96
CA GLY A 57 -5.08 0.73 -2.66
C GLY A 57 -4.57 -0.71 -2.52
N GLN A 58 -3.41 -0.91 -1.90
CA GLN A 58 -2.79 -2.21 -1.66
C GLN A 58 -2.32 -2.37 -0.20
N SER A 59 -2.66 -1.42 0.67
CA SER A 59 -2.27 -1.44 2.08
C SER A 59 -3.17 -2.41 2.84
N MET A 60 -2.55 -3.27 3.64
CA MET A 60 -3.22 -4.30 4.43
C MET A 60 -2.63 -4.39 5.83
N GLY A 61 -3.34 -3.82 6.80
CA GLY A 61 -2.98 -3.87 8.21
C GLY A 61 -1.88 -2.91 8.66
N TRP A 62 -1.47 -3.07 9.93
CA TRP A 62 -0.68 -2.08 10.65
C TRP A 62 0.74 -1.86 10.14
N ALA A 63 1.42 -2.90 9.64
CA ALA A 63 2.78 -2.75 9.14
C ALA A 63 2.82 -1.81 7.92
N ASP A 64 1.84 -1.94 7.03
CA ASP A 64 1.71 -1.08 5.85
C ASP A 64 1.35 0.36 6.23
N ASN A 65 0.43 0.54 7.19
CA ASN A 65 0.11 1.87 7.73
C ASN A 65 1.37 2.57 8.29
N LEU A 66 2.24 1.81 8.97
CA LEU A 66 3.51 2.35 9.49
C LEU A 66 4.48 2.71 8.35
N ILE A 67 4.68 1.81 7.37
CA ILE A 67 5.54 2.06 6.19
C ILE A 67 5.08 3.30 5.41
N PHE A 68 3.76 3.47 5.26
CA PHE A 68 3.16 4.62 4.59
C PHE A 68 3.47 5.93 5.32
N SER A 69 3.40 5.92 6.65
CA SER A 69 3.60 7.11 7.47
C SER A 69 5.05 7.60 7.59
N MET A 70 6.05 6.71 7.49
CA MET A 70 7.48 7.04 7.69
C MET A 70 8.11 7.69 6.45
N ALA A 71 8.89 8.78 6.61
CA ALA A 71 9.36 9.63 5.51
C ALA A 71 8.19 10.02 4.58
N PRO A 72 7.30 10.91 5.10
CA PRO A 72 5.99 11.15 4.52
C PRO A 72 6.09 11.67 3.09
N LEU A 73 5.36 11.01 2.19
CA LEU A 73 5.15 11.42 0.80
C LEU A 73 3.66 11.31 0.47
N GLY A 74 3.09 12.29 -0.24
CA GLY A 74 1.67 12.28 -0.59
C GLY A 74 0.74 12.63 0.58
N ILE A 75 1.15 13.54 1.47
CA ILE A 75 0.38 13.95 2.66
C ILE A 75 -1.03 14.40 2.29
N ILE A 76 -1.16 15.28 1.28
CA ILE A 76 -2.46 15.77 0.78
C ILE A 76 -3.30 14.60 0.27
N THR A 77 -2.70 13.68 -0.48
CA THR A 77 -3.36 12.49 -1.01
C THR A 77 -3.88 11.58 0.10
N ALA A 78 -3.11 11.36 1.16
CA ALA A 78 -3.54 10.59 2.33
C ALA A 78 -4.74 11.23 3.02
N VAL A 79 -4.70 12.55 3.23
CA VAL A 79 -5.80 13.32 3.82
C VAL A 79 -7.05 13.22 2.94
N VAL A 80 -6.92 13.49 1.64
CA VAL A 80 -8.02 13.39 0.67
C VAL A 80 -8.57 11.96 0.63
N ALA A 81 -7.72 10.94 0.69
CA ALA A 81 -8.15 9.55 0.70
C ALA A 81 -8.98 9.22 1.94
N ALA A 82 -8.51 9.59 3.13
CA ALA A 82 -9.25 9.39 4.37
C ALA A 82 -10.60 10.12 4.37
N ILE A 83 -10.66 11.34 3.84
CA ILE A 83 -11.90 12.12 3.69
C ILE A 83 -12.88 11.43 2.72
N ARG A 84 -12.38 10.97 1.57
CA ARG A 84 -13.20 10.29 0.56
C ARG A 84 -13.77 8.98 1.09
N VAL A 85 -12.98 8.19 1.82
CA VAL A 85 -13.39 6.89 2.36
C VAL A 85 -14.27 7.04 3.61
N GLY A 86 -13.78 7.70 4.67
CA GLY A 86 -14.44 7.72 5.98
C GLY A 86 -14.94 9.09 6.47
N GLY A 87 -14.73 10.17 5.69
CA GLY A 87 -15.04 11.53 6.10
C GLY A 87 -16.54 11.89 6.06
N PRO A 88 -16.97 12.90 6.86
CA PRO A 88 -18.33 13.43 6.79
C PRO A 88 -18.58 14.19 5.48
N THR A 89 -19.85 14.29 5.06
CA THR A 89 -20.26 14.87 3.78
C THR A 89 -19.79 16.31 3.57
N TRP A 90 -19.75 17.12 4.62
CA TRP A 90 -19.27 18.50 4.54
C TRP A 90 -17.76 18.57 4.23
N LEU A 91 -16.96 17.65 4.76
CA LEU A 91 -15.52 17.61 4.52
C LEU A 91 -15.23 17.10 3.11
N ARG A 92 -16.03 16.15 2.61
CA ARG A 92 -16.02 15.74 1.19
C ARG A 92 -16.40 16.90 0.26
N ALA A 93 -17.32 17.78 0.67
CA ALA A 93 -17.69 18.95 -0.12
C ALA A 93 -16.53 19.95 -0.27
N ILE A 94 -15.73 20.16 0.78
CA ILE A 94 -14.57 21.05 0.74
C ILE A 94 -13.54 20.60 -0.31
N ILE A 95 -13.32 19.29 -0.44
CA ILE A 95 -12.39 18.74 -1.43
C ILE A 95 -13.04 18.52 -2.82
N GLY A 96 -14.25 19.03 -3.04
CA GLY A 96 -14.96 18.90 -4.33
C GLY A 96 -15.53 17.50 -4.62
N ARG A 97 -15.66 16.65 -3.61
CA ARG A 97 -16.12 15.24 -3.72
C ARG A 97 -17.47 14.98 -3.04
N ALA A 98 -18.32 16.00 -2.89
CA ALA A 98 -19.63 15.88 -2.22
C ALA A 98 -20.56 14.83 -2.85
N LYS A 99 -20.50 14.67 -4.17
CA LYS A 99 -21.36 13.77 -4.96
C LYS A 99 -20.63 12.51 -5.43
N GLU A 100 -19.43 12.24 -4.90
CA GLU A 100 -18.67 11.04 -5.25
C GLU A 100 -19.34 9.79 -4.63
N SER A 101 -19.48 8.73 -5.42
CA SER A 101 -19.97 7.45 -4.92
C SER A 101 -18.89 6.69 -4.15
N GLN A 102 -19.29 5.86 -3.19
CA GLN A 102 -18.34 5.05 -2.42
C GLN A 102 -17.53 4.10 -3.31
N GLY A 103 -18.15 3.56 -4.38
CA GLY A 103 -17.44 2.71 -5.34
C GLY A 103 -16.29 3.42 -6.05
N VAL A 104 -16.42 4.72 -6.36
CA VAL A 104 -15.32 5.49 -6.97
C VAL A 104 -14.16 5.67 -5.99
N ALA A 105 -14.44 5.90 -4.71
CA ALA A 105 -13.41 5.98 -3.68
C ALA A 105 -12.74 4.61 -3.45
N GLU A 106 -13.53 3.53 -3.37
CA GLU A 106 -13.04 2.16 -3.23
C GLU A 106 -12.11 1.76 -4.38
N LEU A 107 -12.52 2.04 -5.63
CA LEU A 107 -11.80 1.72 -6.85
C LEU A 107 -10.36 2.26 -6.86
N GLU A 108 -10.19 3.47 -6.33
CA GLU A 108 -8.92 4.20 -6.42
C GLU A 108 -8.05 4.03 -5.16
N LEU A 109 -8.66 3.85 -3.99
CA LEU A 109 -7.96 4.02 -2.70
C LEU A 109 -7.91 2.79 -1.80
N MET A 110 -8.75 1.77 -2.05
CA MET A 110 -8.88 0.62 -1.14
C MET A 110 -8.43 -0.67 -1.81
N SER A 111 -8.08 -1.70 -1.05
CA SER A 111 -7.72 -3.02 -1.58
C SER A 111 -8.92 -3.95 -1.81
N SER A 112 -10.12 -3.50 -1.42
CA SER A 112 -11.34 -4.31 -1.40
C SER A 112 -12.02 -4.45 -2.76
N THR A 113 -12.90 -5.44 -2.84
CA THR A 113 -13.93 -5.53 -3.89
C THR A 113 -15.32 -5.50 -3.25
N SER A 114 -16.31 -5.05 -4.02
CA SER A 114 -17.70 -4.92 -3.58
C SER A 114 -18.66 -5.17 -4.74
N ALA A 115 -19.96 -4.98 -4.50
CA ALA A 115 -20.95 -5.00 -5.58
C ALA A 115 -20.76 -3.86 -6.60
N SER A 116 -19.96 -2.84 -6.25
CA SER A 116 -19.71 -1.68 -7.11
C SER A 116 -18.30 -1.63 -7.70
N VAL A 117 -17.37 -2.44 -7.19
CA VAL A 117 -15.97 -2.48 -7.62
C VAL A 117 -15.51 -3.93 -7.74
N CYS A 118 -14.91 -4.24 -8.87
CA CYS A 118 -14.43 -5.57 -9.20
C CYS A 118 -13.09 -5.50 -9.92
N GLU A 119 -12.51 -6.68 -10.16
CA GLU A 119 -11.24 -6.85 -10.85
C GLU A 119 -11.44 -7.70 -12.11
N LEU A 120 -10.91 -7.22 -13.24
CA LEU A 120 -10.97 -7.91 -14.54
C LEU A 120 -9.58 -8.00 -15.16
N TRP A 121 -9.36 -9.04 -15.95
CA TRP A 121 -8.17 -9.20 -16.77
C TRP A 121 -8.42 -8.66 -18.18
N ASN A 122 -7.63 -7.68 -18.60
CA ASN A 122 -7.74 -7.07 -19.93
C ASN A 122 -6.82 -7.70 -21.00
N GLY A 123 -6.19 -8.84 -20.69
CA GLY A 123 -5.20 -9.47 -21.56
C GLY A 123 -3.74 -9.17 -21.17
N GLN A 124 -3.50 -8.09 -20.44
CA GLN A 124 -2.16 -7.68 -20.01
C GLN A 124 -2.00 -7.58 -18.50
N THR A 125 -3.00 -7.04 -17.80
CA THR A 125 -2.97 -6.86 -16.35
C THR A 125 -4.37 -7.02 -15.75
N VAL A 126 -4.42 -7.22 -14.44
CA VAL A 126 -5.67 -7.12 -13.68
C VAL A 126 -5.94 -5.62 -13.47
N VAL A 127 -7.05 -5.15 -14.00
CA VAL A 127 -7.57 -3.79 -13.83
C VAL A 127 -8.76 -3.81 -12.90
N ARG A 128 -8.91 -2.77 -12.09
CA ARG A 128 -10.11 -2.58 -11.27
C ARG A 128 -11.10 -1.74 -12.05
N VAL A 129 -12.38 -2.11 -12.02
CA VAL A 129 -13.44 -1.38 -12.72
C VAL A 129 -14.69 -1.23 -11.86
N LEU A 130 -15.50 -0.22 -12.17
CA LEU A 130 -16.81 -0.04 -11.56
C LEU A 130 -17.82 -1.03 -12.17
N GLY A 131 -18.59 -1.69 -11.30
CA GLY A 131 -19.64 -2.64 -11.67
C GLY A 131 -19.43 -4.03 -11.07
N SER A 132 -20.37 -4.92 -11.39
CA SER A 132 -20.42 -6.32 -10.95
C SER A 132 -20.33 -7.26 -12.16
N PRO A 133 -19.13 -7.60 -12.63
CA PRO A 133 -18.92 -8.44 -13.80
C PRO A 133 -19.22 -9.90 -13.50
N GLU A 134 -19.52 -10.64 -14.57
CA GLU A 134 -19.68 -12.10 -14.50
C GLU A 134 -18.30 -12.79 -14.41
N ILE A 135 -17.84 -13.01 -13.19
CA ILE A 135 -16.62 -13.78 -12.89
C ILE A 135 -16.98 -14.87 -11.88
N ILE A 136 -16.56 -16.10 -12.17
CA ILE A 136 -16.71 -17.25 -11.28
C ILE A 136 -15.36 -17.57 -10.66
N GLU A 137 -15.34 -17.75 -9.34
CA GLU A 137 -14.19 -18.24 -8.59
C GLU A 137 -14.33 -19.75 -8.34
N LEU A 138 -13.36 -20.51 -8.84
CA LEU A 138 -13.31 -21.97 -8.80
C LEU A 138 -12.21 -22.42 -7.84
N VAL A 139 -12.55 -23.35 -6.96
CA VAL A 139 -11.64 -24.04 -6.04
C VAL A 139 -11.47 -25.48 -6.51
N PHE A 140 -10.22 -25.90 -6.71
CA PHE A 140 -9.85 -27.26 -7.06
C PHE A 140 -9.16 -27.91 -5.86
N LEU A 141 -9.65 -29.06 -5.46
CA LEU A 141 -9.01 -29.91 -4.46
C LEU A 141 -8.36 -31.09 -5.18
N GLU A 142 -7.04 -31.03 -5.34
CA GLU A 142 -6.27 -32.15 -5.91
C GLU A 142 -5.87 -33.09 -4.76
N LYS A 143 -6.52 -34.26 -4.70
CA LYS A 143 -6.21 -35.32 -3.73
C LYS A 143 -4.83 -35.91 -4.02
N ASP A 144 -4.01 -36.18 -2.99
CA ASP A 144 -2.70 -36.83 -3.19
C ASP A 144 -2.95 -38.24 -3.78
N PRO A 145 -2.36 -38.58 -4.94
CA PRO A 145 -2.51 -39.90 -5.55
C PRO A 145 -2.04 -41.06 -4.66
N ARG A 146 -1.28 -40.79 -3.58
CA ARG A 146 -0.88 -41.79 -2.58
C ARG A 146 -1.99 -42.20 -1.61
N VAL A 147 -3.09 -41.45 -1.56
CA VAL A 147 -4.33 -41.82 -0.86
C VAL A 147 -5.35 -42.35 -1.87
N GLN A 148 -4.89 -43.14 -2.85
CA GLN A 148 -5.79 -43.98 -3.64
C GLN A 148 -6.17 -45.19 -2.79
N ASP A 149 -7.47 -45.33 -2.52
CA ASP A 149 -8.06 -46.59 -2.06
C ASP A 149 -7.54 -47.75 -2.92
N GLN A 150 -7.31 -48.90 -2.30
CA GLN A 150 -6.79 -50.14 -2.92
C GLN A 150 -7.74 -50.78 -3.96
N ASN A 151 -8.53 -50.00 -4.69
CA ASN A 151 -9.32 -50.46 -5.81
C ASN A 151 -8.81 -49.83 -7.11
N PRO A 152 -8.15 -50.60 -7.99
CA PRO A 152 -7.69 -50.11 -9.28
C PRO A 152 -8.86 -50.12 -10.26
N SER A 153 -9.77 -49.14 -10.15
CA SER A 153 -10.66 -48.81 -11.26
C SER A 153 -10.05 -47.69 -12.09
N THR A 154 -10.17 -47.85 -13.41
CA THR A 154 -9.53 -47.09 -14.48
C THR A 154 -10.13 -45.70 -14.63
N ASP A 155 -10.16 -44.91 -13.56
CA ASP A 155 -10.69 -43.55 -13.58
C ASP A 155 -9.56 -42.53 -13.51
N ALA A 156 -9.61 -41.56 -14.41
CA ALA A 156 -8.72 -40.41 -14.41
C ALA A 156 -8.70 -39.76 -13.00
N PRO A 157 -7.60 -39.09 -12.59
CA PRO A 157 -7.56 -38.39 -11.31
C PRO A 157 -8.80 -37.50 -11.18
N SER A 158 -9.66 -37.80 -10.21
CA SER A 158 -10.88 -37.04 -9.96
C SER A 158 -10.50 -35.70 -9.34
N VAL A 159 -10.71 -34.63 -10.09
CA VAL A 159 -10.55 -33.26 -9.60
C VAL A 159 -11.94 -32.78 -9.18
N ASP A 160 -12.13 -32.61 -7.87
CA ASP A 160 -13.37 -32.06 -7.34
C ASP A 160 -13.31 -30.52 -7.50
N VAL A 161 -14.31 -29.97 -8.21
CA VAL A 161 -14.42 -28.53 -8.49
C VAL A 161 -15.59 -27.97 -7.71
N TYR A 162 -15.31 -27.00 -6.85
CA TYR A 162 -16.32 -26.31 -6.06
C TYR A 162 -16.37 -24.84 -6.46
N SER A 163 -17.56 -24.24 -6.43
CA SER A 163 -17.62 -22.78 -6.33
C SER A 163 -17.12 -22.34 -4.95
N PHE A 164 -16.56 -21.14 -4.86
CA PHE A 164 -16.09 -20.63 -3.58
C PHE A 164 -17.19 -20.56 -2.51
N GLU A 165 -18.44 -20.28 -2.90
CA GLU A 165 -19.58 -20.26 -1.97
C GLU A 165 -19.93 -21.66 -1.46
N GLU A 166 -19.97 -22.67 -2.34
CA GLU A 166 -20.19 -24.07 -1.93
C GLU A 166 -19.09 -24.57 -1.00
N SER A 167 -17.83 -24.17 -1.26
CA SER A 167 -16.69 -24.54 -0.41
C SER A 167 -16.78 -24.00 1.02
N LYS A 168 -17.56 -22.92 1.25
CA LYS A 168 -17.86 -22.44 2.61
C LYS A 168 -18.85 -23.33 3.36
N SER A 169 -19.65 -24.13 2.64
CA SER A 169 -20.83 -24.81 3.16
C SER A 169 -20.74 -26.35 3.25
N CYS A 170 -19.61 -26.97 2.93
CA CYS A 170 -19.44 -28.42 3.15
C CYS A 170 -19.49 -28.75 4.67
N PRO A 171 -20.27 -29.77 5.10
CA PRO A 171 -21.37 -29.51 6.04
C PRO A 171 -21.04 -29.80 7.51
N SER A 172 -21.62 -28.98 8.37
CA SER A 172 -22.58 -29.47 9.37
C SER A 172 -23.83 -28.59 9.26
N GLU A 173 -24.92 -29.18 8.76
CA GLU A 173 -26.31 -28.69 8.74
C GLU A 173 -26.53 -27.17 8.87
N PHE A 174 -26.76 -26.49 7.74
CA PHE A 174 -27.50 -25.24 7.76
C PHE A 174 -28.28 -25.04 6.45
N ASN A 175 -29.59 -24.81 6.57
CA ASN A 175 -30.51 -24.56 5.45
C ASN A 175 -30.02 -23.36 4.61
N VAL A 176 -29.81 -23.60 3.31
CA VAL A 176 -29.23 -22.66 2.34
C VAL A 176 -30.28 -21.75 1.68
N GLU A 177 -31.51 -21.72 2.18
CA GLU A 177 -32.63 -21.15 1.41
C GLU A 177 -32.95 -19.66 1.67
N ASP A 178 -32.13 -18.92 2.44
CA ASP A 178 -32.50 -17.53 2.78
C ASP A 178 -31.51 -16.40 2.47
N ARG A 179 -30.25 -16.64 2.10
CA ARG A 179 -29.34 -15.55 1.69
C ARG A 179 -28.22 -16.06 0.79
N ILE A 180 -28.36 -15.96 -0.53
CA ILE A 180 -27.20 -15.72 -1.41
C ILE A 180 -26.99 -14.20 -1.36
N PRO A 181 -26.07 -13.67 -0.54
CA PRO A 181 -25.74 -12.26 -0.62
C PRO A 181 -25.02 -12.10 -1.95
N ASN A 182 -25.69 -11.49 -2.93
CA ASN A 182 -25.18 -11.03 -4.23
C ASN A 182 -23.68 -11.34 -4.44
N PRO A 183 -23.29 -12.33 -5.27
CA PRO A 183 -21.93 -12.89 -5.29
C PRO A 183 -20.93 -11.75 -5.46
N CYS A 184 -20.18 -11.48 -4.39
CA CYS A 184 -19.25 -10.35 -4.36
C CYS A 184 -18.06 -10.66 -5.25
N ALA A 185 -17.66 -9.71 -6.11
CA ALA A 185 -16.57 -9.90 -7.06
C ALA A 185 -15.29 -10.42 -6.37
N PRO A 186 -14.60 -11.42 -6.93
CA PRO A 186 -13.40 -12.01 -6.34
C PRO A 186 -12.22 -11.02 -6.34
N ASN A 187 -11.27 -11.21 -5.42
CA ASN A 187 -10.01 -10.46 -5.40
C ASN A 187 -8.94 -11.22 -6.20
N ILE A 188 -8.88 -11.00 -7.50
CA ILE A 188 -7.91 -11.62 -8.40
C ILE A 188 -6.50 -11.08 -8.12
N SER A 189 -6.33 -9.79 -7.89
CA SER A 189 -5.03 -9.13 -7.68
C SER A 189 -4.31 -9.64 -6.44
N LEU A 190 -5.06 -9.90 -5.37
CA LEU A 190 -4.56 -10.41 -4.09
C LEU A 190 -4.14 -11.88 -4.16
N ASN A 191 -4.83 -12.67 -4.98
CA ASN A 191 -4.71 -14.13 -4.96
C ASN A 191 -3.92 -14.68 -6.15
N ALA A 192 -4.10 -14.13 -7.35
CA ALA A 192 -3.56 -14.71 -8.59
C ALA A 192 -2.05 -14.45 -8.81
N ARG A 193 -1.47 -13.42 -8.16
CA ARG A 193 -0.10 -12.93 -8.43
C ARG A 193 1.02 -13.61 -7.60
N GLY A 194 0.71 -14.69 -6.88
CA GLY A 194 1.66 -15.43 -6.06
C GLY A 194 1.82 -14.89 -4.63
N GLU A 195 2.87 -15.29 -3.92
CA GLU A 195 3.09 -14.91 -2.51
C GLU A 195 3.21 -13.38 -2.34
N THR A 196 2.35 -12.83 -1.49
CA THR A 196 2.48 -11.46 -0.99
C THR A 196 3.76 -11.35 -0.15
N ALA A 197 4.30 -10.14 -0.02
CA ALA A 197 5.42 -9.88 0.90
C ALA A 197 5.12 -10.51 2.27
N SER A 198 6.10 -11.21 2.83
CA SER A 198 5.92 -11.88 4.12
C SER A 198 5.68 -10.84 5.21
N GLN A 199 4.92 -11.20 6.26
CA GLN A 199 4.71 -10.29 7.40
C GLN A 199 6.04 -9.83 8.01
N ASN A 200 7.05 -10.72 8.03
CA ASN A 200 8.39 -10.40 8.51
C ASN A 200 9.10 -9.37 7.61
N GLU A 201 8.94 -9.47 6.28
CA GLU A 201 9.48 -8.49 5.33
C GLU A 201 8.83 -7.11 5.53
N LEU A 202 7.50 -7.06 5.69
CA LEU A 202 6.76 -5.82 5.96
C LEU A 202 7.23 -5.17 7.27
N TRP A 203 7.27 -5.91 8.36
CA TRP A 203 7.75 -5.40 9.64
C TRP A 203 9.22 -4.97 9.61
N SER A 204 10.08 -5.70 8.88
CA SER A 204 11.49 -5.32 8.72
C SER A 204 11.61 -3.95 8.03
N VAL A 205 10.83 -3.70 6.99
CA VAL A 205 10.85 -2.39 6.31
C VAL A 205 10.19 -1.29 7.17
N ALA A 206 9.15 -1.61 7.92
CA ALA A 206 8.52 -0.67 8.85
C ALA A 206 9.51 -0.20 9.94
N ILE A 207 10.27 -1.13 10.52
CA ILE A 207 11.33 -0.83 11.48
C ILE A 207 12.44 -0.01 10.82
N LEU A 208 12.90 -0.42 9.63
CA LEU A 208 13.92 0.33 8.89
C LEU A 208 13.47 1.77 8.60
N GLY A 209 12.23 1.98 8.18
CA GLY A 209 11.68 3.31 7.94
C GLY A 209 11.62 4.16 9.21
N THR A 210 11.29 3.56 10.35
CA THR A 210 11.32 4.22 11.66
C THR A 210 12.75 4.61 12.05
N ILE A 211 13.74 3.76 11.76
CA ILE A 211 15.16 4.06 11.99
C ILE A 211 15.60 5.22 11.08
N ILE A 212 15.24 5.20 9.80
CA ILE A 212 15.58 6.28 8.86
C ILE A 212 14.97 7.61 9.33
N GLN A 213 13.68 7.62 9.69
CA GLN A 213 13.00 8.84 10.14
C GLN A 213 13.58 9.38 11.44
N SER A 214 13.91 8.50 12.39
CA SER A 214 14.55 8.90 13.65
C SER A 214 15.99 9.38 13.45
N ALA A 215 16.75 8.79 12.52
CA ALA A 215 18.09 9.24 12.15
C ALA A 215 18.07 10.66 11.55
N VAL A 216 17.07 11.01 10.74
CA VAL A 216 16.91 12.38 10.22
C VAL A 216 16.64 13.37 11.35
N ILE A 217 15.77 13.03 12.30
CA ILE A 217 15.50 13.89 13.48
C ILE A 217 16.75 14.03 14.35
N ALA A 218 17.51 12.95 14.55
CA ALA A 218 18.78 12.98 15.27
C ALA A 218 19.79 13.87 14.55
N TYR A 219 19.89 13.77 13.22
CA TYR A 219 20.74 14.64 12.41
C TYR A 219 20.36 16.12 12.56
N TRP A 220 19.07 16.47 12.48
CA TRP A 220 18.59 17.83 12.75
C TRP A 220 18.97 18.34 14.15
N SER A 221 18.90 17.46 15.16
CA SER A 221 19.32 17.79 16.52
C SER A 221 20.82 18.06 16.58
N LEU A 222 21.64 17.21 15.94
CA LEU A 222 23.10 17.36 15.91
C LEU A 222 23.52 18.68 15.26
N ILE A 223 22.98 19.01 14.07
CA ILE A 223 23.36 20.25 13.37
C ILE A 223 22.88 21.52 14.09
N THR A 224 21.88 21.43 14.98
CA THR A 224 21.32 22.61 15.68
C THR A 224 21.85 22.78 17.10
N LYS A 225 22.15 21.69 17.81
CA LYS A 225 22.45 21.72 19.25
C LYS A 225 23.87 21.30 19.63
N TYR A 226 24.62 20.65 18.73
CA TYR A 226 25.92 20.11 19.08
C TYR A 226 27.00 21.21 19.01
N GLU A 227 27.41 21.72 20.18
CA GLU A 227 28.36 22.85 20.31
C GLU A 227 29.64 22.73 19.48
N PRO A 228 30.31 21.56 19.35
CA PRO A 228 31.52 21.44 18.54
C PRO A 228 31.32 21.73 17.04
N TRP A 229 30.12 21.47 16.51
CA TRP A 229 29.80 21.72 15.10
C TRP A 229 29.34 23.17 14.88
N LEU A 230 28.70 23.79 15.88
CA LEU A 230 28.44 25.23 15.89
C LEU A 230 29.74 26.05 15.96
N ALA A 231 30.75 25.56 16.71
CA ALA A 231 32.04 26.23 16.85
C ALA A 231 32.92 26.19 15.59
N THR A 232 32.55 25.40 14.56
CA THR A 232 33.32 25.25 13.32
C THR A 232 32.75 26.09 12.16
N ASP A 233 31.73 26.92 12.38
CA ASP A 233 30.99 27.71 11.37
C ASP A 233 30.35 26.91 10.21
N LYS A 234 30.59 25.60 10.11
CA LYS A 234 30.19 24.71 9.00
C LYS A 234 28.69 24.50 8.80
N PHE A 235 27.86 24.82 9.80
CA PHE A 235 26.41 24.58 9.78
C PHE A 235 25.60 25.84 10.15
N LEU A 236 26.22 27.01 10.04
CA LEU A 236 25.53 28.29 10.14
C LEU A 236 24.67 28.51 8.90
N LYS A 237 23.60 29.29 9.05
CA LYS A 237 22.76 29.69 7.93
C LYS A 237 23.05 31.16 7.59
N GLY A 238 23.75 31.40 6.49
CA GLY A 238 24.20 32.75 6.10
C GLY A 238 25.01 33.42 7.21
N GLY A 239 25.94 32.68 7.84
CA GLY A 239 26.76 33.16 8.96
C GLY A 239 26.02 33.43 10.28
N ARG A 240 24.74 33.06 10.41
CA ARG A 240 23.96 33.21 11.65
C ARG A 240 23.62 31.86 12.28
N PRO A 241 23.54 31.78 13.62
CA PRO A 241 23.08 30.58 14.31
C PRO A 241 21.61 30.31 13.97
N THR A 242 21.26 29.03 13.93
CA THR A 242 19.91 28.54 13.65
C THR A 242 18.90 29.16 14.64
N PRO A 243 17.76 29.71 14.18
CA PRO A 243 16.74 30.24 15.07
C PRO A 243 16.23 29.18 16.05
N GLN A 244 16.00 29.57 17.32
CA GLN A 244 15.59 28.64 18.38
C GLN A 244 14.26 27.91 18.09
N TYR A 245 13.39 28.49 17.25
CA TYR A 245 12.12 27.88 16.87
C TYR A 245 12.27 26.79 15.79
N ALA A 246 13.34 26.82 14.97
CA ALA A 246 13.44 26.01 13.75
C ALA A 246 13.45 24.51 14.06
N PHE A 247 14.36 24.05 14.93
CA PHE A 247 14.45 22.65 15.33
C PHE A 247 13.19 22.09 16.03
N PRO A 248 12.64 22.72 17.08
CA PRO A 248 11.44 22.19 17.74
C PRO A 248 10.24 22.19 16.79
N MET A 249 10.09 23.21 15.92
CA MET A 249 9.01 23.26 14.94
C MET A 249 9.14 22.15 13.88
N THR A 250 10.35 21.90 13.36
CA THR A 250 10.59 20.79 12.42
C THR A 250 10.29 19.44 13.06
N THR A 251 10.73 19.23 14.30
CA THR A 251 10.56 17.95 15.01
C THR A 251 9.09 17.70 15.34
N VAL A 252 8.41 18.67 15.95
CA VAL A 252 6.98 18.58 16.27
C VAL A 252 6.15 18.42 14.99
N GLY A 253 6.47 19.19 13.94
CA GLY A 253 5.81 19.10 12.65
C GLY A 253 5.96 17.71 12.03
N THR A 254 7.17 17.15 12.03
CA THR A 254 7.44 15.81 11.48
C THR A 254 6.70 14.72 12.25
N VAL A 255 6.74 14.75 13.58
CA VAL A 255 6.00 13.78 14.41
C VAL A 255 4.50 13.90 14.17
N ALA A 256 3.97 15.12 14.08
CA ALA A 256 2.58 15.36 13.77
C ALA A 256 2.21 14.82 12.37
N VAL A 257 3.01 15.07 11.33
CA VAL A 257 2.74 14.53 9.98
C VAL A 257 2.75 13.01 9.98
N VAL A 258 3.74 12.38 10.61
CA VAL A 258 3.84 10.91 10.71
C VAL A 258 2.59 10.36 11.41
N MET A 259 2.20 10.92 12.55
CA MET A 259 0.99 10.49 13.27
C MET A 259 -0.29 10.72 12.46
N GLY A 260 -0.42 11.88 11.83
CA GLY A 260 -1.59 12.20 11.00
C GLY A 260 -1.70 11.28 9.78
N MET A 261 -0.58 10.99 9.11
CA MET A 261 -0.55 10.05 7.99
C MET A 261 -0.85 8.62 8.42
N LEU A 262 -0.36 8.19 9.58
CA LEU A 262 -0.69 6.89 10.16
C LEU A 262 -2.20 6.78 10.42
N ILE A 263 -2.82 7.81 11.00
CA ILE A 263 -4.26 7.88 11.21
C ILE A 263 -5.03 7.84 9.88
N CYS A 264 -4.61 8.66 8.90
CA CYS A 264 -5.27 8.72 7.59
C CYS A 264 -5.21 7.37 6.86
N SER A 265 -4.04 6.73 6.83
CA SER A 265 -3.85 5.40 6.23
C SER A 265 -4.69 4.35 6.96
N HIS A 266 -4.67 4.38 8.29
CA HIS A 266 -5.45 3.45 9.10
C HIS A 266 -6.96 3.57 8.86
N VAL A 267 -7.49 4.77 8.63
CA VAL A 267 -8.90 4.93 8.26
C VAL A 267 -9.22 4.24 6.93
N VAL A 268 -8.35 4.39 5.92
CA VAL A 268 -8.54 3.78 4.60
C VAL A 268 -8.48 2.25 4.71
N ASP A 269 -7.50 1.73 5.45
CA ASP A 269 -7.31 0.31 5.73
C ASP A 269 -8.48 -0.28 6.54
N ALA A 270 -8.90 0.38 7.62
CA ALA A 270 -9.99 -0.06 8.49
C ALA A 270 -11.39 0.06 7.85
N ALA A 271 -11.50 0.72 6.70
CA ALA A 271 -12.71 0.74 5.89
C ALA A 271 -12.91 -0.56 5.09
N SER A 272 -11.88 -1.40 5.00
CA SER A 272 -11.95 -2.76 4.49
C SER A 272 -11.85 -3.80 5.62
N VAL A 273 -12.51 -4.94 5.41
CA VAL A 273 -12.40 -6.14 6.23
C VAL A 273 -11.66 -7.19 5.42
N GLU A 274 -10.56 -7.66 5.97
CA GLU A 274 -9.70 -8.67 5.37
C GLU A 274 -9.87 -10.01 6.08
N GLU A 275 -10.20 -11.03 5.30
CA GLU A 275 -10.37 -12.39 5.80
C GLU A 275 -9.41 -13.32 5.05
N LYS A 276 -8.68 -14.15 5.81
CA LYS A 276 -7.81 -15.18 5.28
C LYS A 276 -8.47 -16.54 5.48
N TRP A 277 -8.81 -17.16 4.37
CA TRP A 277 -9.39 -18.49 4.32
C TRP A 277 -8.26 -19.50 4.16
N LYS A 278 -8.27 -20.56 4.96
CA LYS A 278 -7.35 -21.69 4.82
C LYS A 278 -8.16 -22.96 4.60
N ALA A 279 -7.63 -23.87 3.79
CA ALA A 279 -8.16 -25.22 3.73
C ALA A 279 -8.07 -25.88 5.12
N LYS A 280 -9.08 -26.68 5.48
CA LYS A 280 -9.12 -27.40 6.75
C LYS A 280 -8.01 -28.46 6.77
N GLU A 281 -7.30 -28.59 7.88
CA GLU A 281 -6.10 -29.43 8.03
C GLU A 281 -6.30 -30.93 7.72
N ASP A 282 -7.55 -31.42 7.72
CA ASP A 282 -7.87 -32.82 7.40
C ASP A 282 -7.75 -33.18 5.92
N GLU A 283 -7.54 -32.21 5.02
CA GLU A 283 -7.30 -32.49 3.60
C GLU A 283 -5.84 -32.22 3.22
N GLU A 284 -5.02 -33.27 3.19
CA GLU A 284 -3.62 -33.26 2.71
C GLU A 284 -3.48 -32.94 1.20
N GLY A 285 -4.55 -32.47 0.55
CA GLY A 285 -4.61 -32.15 -0.87
C GLY A 285 -4.01 -30.78 -1.23
N LYS A 286 -3.58 -30.65 -2.49
CA LYS A 286 -3.17 -29.36 -3.04
C LYS A 286 -4.41 -28.58 -3.45
N VAL A 287 -4.69 -27.48 -2.75
CA VAL A 287 -5.75 -26.55 -3.15
C VAL A 287 -5.25 -25.61 -4.23
N ARG A 288 -6.00 -25.50 -5.32
CA ARG A 288 -5.73 -24.56 -6.41
C ARG A 288 -6.94 -23.68 -6.66
N PHE A 289 -6.67 -22.48 -7.15
CA PHE A 289 -7.70 -21.49 -7.45
C PHE A 289 -7.60 -21.06 -8.91
N ALA A 290 -8.77 -20.96 -9.56
CA ALA A 290 -8.87 -20.32 -10.86
C ALA A 290 -10.09 -19.39 -10.89
N TRP A 291 -10.01 -18.37 -11.74
CA TRP A 291 -11.09 -17.45 -12.02
C TRP A 291 -11.49 -17.56 -13.48
N LEU A 292 -12.79 -17.78 -13.72
CA LEU A 292 -13.36 -17.82 -15.06
C LEU A 292 -14.07 -16.49 -15.31
N GLN A 293 -13.48 -15.68 -16.18
CA GLN A 293 -14.03 -14.39 -16.60
C GLN A 293 -14.80 -14.56 -17.91
N LYS A 294 -16.06 -14.13 -17.91
CA LYS A 294 -16.86 -14.00 -19.14
C LYS A 294 -16.50 -12.69 -19.85
N GLY A 295 -16.47 -12.76 -21.19
CA GLY A 295 -16.27 -11.59 -22.02
C GLY A 295 -17.45 -10.62 -21.95
N GLN A 296 -17.16 -9.34 -21.76
CA GLN A 296 -18.13 -8.29 -21.48
C GLN A 296 -17.55 -6.89 -21.78
N ILE A 297 -18.40 -5.89 -21.88
CA ILE A 297 -17.99 -4.49 -22.04
C ILE A 297 -18.25 -3.78 -20.72
N VAL A 298 -17.23 -3.15 -20.14
CA VAL A 298 -17.35 -2.38 -18.90
C VAL A 298 -16.68 -1.03 -19.10
N ASN A 299 -17.41 0.07 -18.84
CA ASN A 299 -16.91 1.44 -19.00
C ASN A 299 -16.23 1.68 -20.37
N ASP A 300 -16.87 1.24 -21.45
CA ASP A 300 -16.39 1.34 -22.85
C ASP A 300 -15.12 0.53 -23.19
N GLU A 301 -14.57 -0.22 -22.24
CA GLU A 301 -13.48 -1.17 -22.48
C GLU A 301 -14.04 -2.58 -22.74
N HIS A 302 -13.51 -3.25 -23.76
CA HIS A 302 -13.92 -4.60 -24.14
C HIS A 302 -13.03 -5.64 -23.45
N PHE A 303 -13.62 -6.44 -22.56
CA PHE A 303 -12.96 -7.54 -21.89
C PHE A 303 -13.29 -8.86 -22.61
N ASP A 304 -12.26 -9.60 -23.00
CA ASP A 304 -12.44 -10.95 -23.55
C ASP A 304 -12.73 -11.99 -22.44
N SER A 305 -13.10 -13.20 -22.87
CA SER A 305 -13.25 -14.34 -21.95
C SER A 305 -11.88 -14.94 -21.62
N TYR A 306 -11.59 -15.15 -20.34
CA TYR A 306 -10.32 -15.67 -19.86
C TYR A 306 -10.51 -16.70 -18.75
N ALA A 307 -9.67 -17.73 -18.74
CA ALA A 307 -9.39 -18.52 -17.54
C ALA A 307 -8.09 -18.02 -16.92
N ILE A 308 -8.15 -17.58 -15.67
CA ILE A 308 -7.04 -17.03 -14.91
C ILE A 308 -6.69 -18.04 -13.83
N PHE A 309 -5.42 -18.44 -13.75
CA PHE A 309 -4.94 -19.45 -12.81
C PHE A 309 -3.97 -18.84 -11.82
N CYS A 310 -4.01 -19.31 -10.57
CA CYS A 310 -2.99 -18.97 -9.58
C CYS A 310 -1.63 -19.55 -10.02
N LEU A 311 -0.58 -18.73 -9.97
CA LEU A 311 0.78 -19.13 -10.35
C LEU A 311 1.39 -20.21 -9.43
N ASN A 312 1.00 -20.22 -8.15
CA ASN A 312 1.55 -21.11 -7.14
C ASN A 312 0.43 -21.90 -6.47
N ASP A 313 0.73 -23.14 -6.07
CA ASP A 313 -0.10 -23.92 -5.15
C ASP A 313 -0.19 -23.14 -3.83
N LYS A 314 -1.35 -22.52 -3.56
CA LYS A 314 -1.63 -21.76 -2.34
C LYS A 314 -2.76 -22.44 -1.60
N GLN A 315 -2.55 -22.74 -0.32
CA GLN A 315 -3.60 -23.27 0.55
C GLN A 315 -4.48 -22.16 1.17
N THR A 316 -4.21 -20.88 0.83
CA THR A 316 -4.88 -19.74 1.45
C THR A 316 -5.42 -18.74 0.43
N ILE A 317 -6.70 -18.38 0.54
CA ILE A 317 -7.31 -17.24 -0.16
C ILE A 317 -7.39 -16.06 0.80
N MET A 318 -7.11 -14.86 0.30
CA MET A 318 -7.37 -13.61 0.99
C MET A 318 -8.52 -12.86 0.30
N THR A 319 -9.55 -12.50 1.06
CA THR A 319 -10.64 -11.66 0.58
C THR A 319 -10.63 -10.32 1.31
N SER A 320 -10.75 -9.23 0.57
CA SER A 320 -10.92 -7.88 1.13
C SER A 320 -12.27 -7.32 0.69
N ARG A 321 -13.09 -6.86 1.64
CA ARG A 321 -14.46 -6.38 1.42
C ARG A 321 -14.69 -5.05 2.13
N VAL A 322 -15.49 -4.15 1.54
CA VAL A 322 -15.84 -2.87 2.18
C VAL A 322 -16.71 -3.09 3.41
N LYS A 323 -16.38 -2.39 4.50
CA LYS A 323 -17.18 -2.35 5.72
C LYS A 323 -18.45 -1.52 5.51
N LYS A 324 -19.61 -2.06 5.90
CA LYS A 324 -20.92 -1.39 5.73
C LYS A 324 -21.14 -0.17 6.62
N ASP A 325 -20.51 -0.12 7.80
CA ASP A 325 -20.61 1.02 8.72
C ASP A 325 -19.28 1.73 8.92
N LEU A 326 -19.20 2.95 8.38
CA LEU A 326 -18.04 3.83 8.43
C LEU A 326 -18.26 5.05 9.34
N LYS A 327 -19.42 5.19 10.00
CA LYS A 327 -19.76 6.41 10.76
C LYS A 327 -18.82 6.64 11.94
N GLY A 328 -18.30 5.57 12.54
CA GLY A 328 -17.33 5.64 13.64
C GLY A 328 -15.99 6.28 13.26
N PHE A 329 -15.66 6.38 11.97
CA PHE A 329 -14.36 6.92 11.53
C PHE A 329 -14.36 8.44 11.33
N GLN A 330 -15.51 9.13 11.38
CA GLN A 330 -15.58 10.57 11.06
C GLN A 330 -14.70 11.42 11.98
N SER A 331 -14.74 11.17 13.29
CA SER A 331 -13.90 11.88 14.27
C SER A 331 -12.41 11.60 14.06
N LEU A 332 -12.08 10.37 13.66
CA LEU A 332 -10.71 9.95 13.39
C LEU A 332 -10.16 10.60 12.10
N VAL A 333 -10.97 10.72 11.06
CA VAL A 333 -10.64 11.46 9.83
C VAL A 333 -10.41 12.94 10.12
N LEU A 334 -11.29 13.56 10.91
CA LEU A 334 -11.13 14.96 11.30
C LEU A 334 -9.83 15.18 12.07
N LEU A 335 -9.56 14.31 13.05
CA LEU A 335 -8.32 14.35 13.84
C LEU A 335 -7.09 14.16 12.95
N GLY A 336 -7.07 13.13 12.11
CA GLY A 336 -5.96 12.87 11.17
C GLY A 336 -5.72 14.03 10.21
N THR A 337 -6.79 14.62 9.66
CA THR A 337 -6.72 15.78 8.76
C THR A 337 -6.09 17.00 9.43
N VAL A 338 -6.58 17.36 10.63
CA VAL A 338 -6.08 18.52 11.37
C VAL A 338 -4.62 18.33 11.78
N ILE A 339 -4.26 17.15 12.29
CA ILE A 339 -2.89 16.82 12.69
C ILE A 339 -1.95 16.85 11.49
N SER A 340 -2.33 16.22 10.36
CA SER A 340 -1.51 16.19 9.14
C SER A 340 -1.29 17.58 8.55
N ILE A 341 -2.34 18.39 8.40
CA ILE A 341 -2.22 19.73 7.82
C ILE A 341 -1.39 20.64 8.73
N SER A 342 -1.67 20.65 10.03
CA SER A 342 -0.92 21.48 11.00
C SER A 342 0.54 21.05 11.08
N GLY A 343 0.79 19.74 11.12
CA GLY A 343 2.13 19.17 11.08
C GLY A 343 2.88 19.54 9.81
N PHE A 344 2.21 19.48 8.66
CA PHE A 344 2.82 19.80 7.36
C PHE A 344 3.24 21.27 7.30
N VAL A 345 2.39 22.19 7.76
CA VAL A 345 2.74 23.62 7.83
C VAL A 345 3.93 23.85 8.76
N ALA A 346 3.94 23.21 9.94
CA ALA A 346 5.07 23.30 10.87
C ALA A 346 6.37 22.73 10.28
N GLN A 347 6.30 21.55 9.66
CA GLN A 347 7.42 20.89 9.00
C GLN A 347 7.91 21.68 7.78
N PHE A 348 7.08 22.48 7.13
CA PHE A 348 7.48 23.31 6.00
C PHE A 348 8.21 24.59 6.44
N MET A 349 7.85 25.16 7.60
CA MET A 349 8.49 26.37 8.14
C MET A 349 9.81 26.08 8.85
N GLY A 350 9.93 24.94 9.54
CA GLY A 350 11.08 24.64 10.40
C GLY A 350 12.42 24.49 9.65
N PRO A 351 12.54 23.61 8.63
CA PRO A 351 13.78 23.41 7.87
C PRO A 351 14.28 24.67 7.17
N ARG A 352 13.37 25.62 6.86
CA ARG A 352 13.76 26.93 6.31
C ARG A 352 14.58 27.77 7.27
N GLY A 353 14.55 27.49 8.57
CA GLY A 353 15.43 28.13 9.54
C GLY A 353 16.78 27.44 9.71
N MET A 354 16.94 26.22 9.18
CA MET A 354 18.12 25.37 9.37
C MET A 354 19.03 25.42 8.14
N HIS A 355 20.27 24.94 8.28
CA HIS A 355 21.21 24.74 7.17
C HIS A 355 20.57 23.85 6.08
N TRP A 356 20.79 24.16 4.79
CA TRP A 356 20.18 23.46 3.65
C TRP A 356 20.33 21.93 3.68
N SER A 357 21.40 21.42 4.29
CA SER A 357 21.61 19.97 4.44
C SER A 357 20.48 19.28 5.22
N ALA A 358 19.77 20.00 6.11
CA ALA A 358 18.61 19.49 6.83
C ALA A 358 17.48 19.06 5.89
N THR A 359 17.22 19.87 4.87
CA THR A 359 16.23 19.61 3.81
C THR A 359 16.66 18.44 2.95
N ILE A 360 17.93 18.41 2.54
CA ILE A 360 18.45 17.34 1.68
C ILE A 360 18.43 15.99 2.40
N ALA A 361 18.74 15.95 3.70
CA ALA A 361 18.64 14.73 4.51
C ALA A 361 17.19 14.17 4.49
N GLN A 362 16.18 15.03 4.63
CA GLN A 362 14.77 14.63 4.55
C GLN A 362 14.39 14.16 3.14
N LEU A 363 14.88 14.84 2.10
CA LEU A 363 14.62 14.45 0.71
C LEU A 363 15.21 13.06 0.41
N VAL A 364 16.44 12.81 0.83
CA VAL A 364 17.10 11.50 0.69
C VAL A 364 16.32 10.42 1.45
N ALA A 365 15.92 10.68 2.69
CA ALA A 365 15.09 9.74 3.46
C ALA A 365 13.77 9.42 2.75
N THR A 366 13.12 10.43 2.17
CA THR A 366 11.88 10.29 1.41
C THR A 366 12.09 9.49 0.12
N ALA A 367 13.18 9.71 -0.61
CA ALA A 367 13.52 8.95 -1.81
C ALA A 367 13.83 7.48 -1.49
N VAL A 368 14.61 7.22 -0.43
CA VAL A 368 14.93 5.86 0.05
C VAL A 368 13.64 5.13 0.45
N MET A 369 12.78 5.76 1.25
CA MET A 369 11.50 5.16 1.65
C MET A 369 10.56 4.94 0.47
N SER A 370 10.53 5.84 -0.51
CA SER A 370 9.74 5.65 -1.73
C SER A 370 10.21 4.44 -2.53
N THR A 371 11.52 4.21 -2.58
CA THR A 371 12.11 3.02 -3.21
C THR A 371 11.74 1.75 -2.43
N LEU A 372 11.84 1.78 -1.10
CA LEU A 372 11.46 0.65 -0.24
C LEU A 372 9.97 0.29 -0.41
N ARG A 373 9.08 1.29 -0.45
CA ARG A 373 7.64 1.10 -0.74
C ARG A 373 7.43 0.42 -2.09
N ALA A 374 8.15 0.83 -3.13
CA ALA A 374 8.08 0.21 -4.44
C ALA A 374 8.59 -1.24 -4.44
N VAL A 375 9.71 -1.51 -3.75
CA VAL A 375 10.34 -2.84 -3.70
C VAL A 375 9.46 -3.87 -3.00
N ILE A 376 8.83 -3.53 -1.87
CA ILE A 376 7.88 -4.44 -1.18
C ILE A 376 6.73 -4.85 -2.11
N ARG A 377 6.31 -3.93 -2.99
CA ARG A 377 5.20 -4.12 -3.92
C ARG A 377 5.64 -4.65 -5.29
N ARG A 378 6.88 -5.11 -5.44
CA ARG A 378 7.39 -5.73 -6.70
C ARG A 378 6.56 -6.91 -7.20
N HIS A 379 5.83 -7.60 -6.33
CA HIS A 379 4.96 -8.70 -6.73
C HIS A 379 3.81 -8.26 -7.65
N LEU A 380 3.48 -6.96 -7.67
CA LEU A 380 2.49 -6.40 -8.59
C LEU A 380 2.90 -6.45 -10.06
N THR A 381 4.19 -6.59 -10.39
CA THR A 381 4.63 -6.71 -11.79
C THR A 381 4.52 -8.13 -12.33
N ARG A 382 4.15 -9.11 -11.49
CA ARG A 382 3.95 -10.50 -11.91
C ARG A 382 2.53 -10.68 -12.41
N ASN A 383 2.41 -11.08 -13.67
CA ASN A 383 1.14 -11.39 -14.29
C ASN A 383 0.70 -12.81 -13.95
N PRO A 384 -0.56 -13.04 -13.57
CA PRO A 384 -1.09 -14.38 -13.40
C PRO A 384 -1.06 -15.17 -14.71
N ALA A 385 -1.08 -16.49 -14.63
CA ALA A 385 -1.22 -17.34 -15.80
C ALA A 385 -2.65 -17.20 -16.33
N ALA A 386 -2.83 -16.55 -17.48
CA ALA A 386 -4.15 -16.34 -18.08
C ALA A 386 -4.22 -16.95 -19.49
N LYS A 387 -5.29 -17.68 -19.78
CA LYS A 387 -5.56 -18.27 -21.10
C LYS A 387 -6.85 -17.71 -21.68
N LYS A 388 -6.77 -17.14 -22.88
CA LYS A 388 -7.94 -16.62 -23.60
C LYS A 388 -8.85 -17.78 -24.00
N ILE A 389 -10.14 -17.65 -23.73
CA ILE A 389 -11.17 -18.62 -24.10
C ILE A 389 -11.83 -18.10 -25.37
N THR A 390 -11.56 -18.79 -26.48
CA THR A 390 -12.23 -18.52 -27.76
C THR A 390 -13.56 -19.26 -27.77
N LYS A 391 -14.66 -18.56 -28.09
CA LYS A 391 -15.91 -19.22 -28.49
C LYS A 391 -15.61 -20.06 -29.74
N LYS A 392 -15.85 -21.37 -29.65
CA LYS A 392 -15.93 -22.24 -30.83
C LYS A 392 -17.33 -22.21 -31.41
#